data_AF-A0A2G9Q0X2-F1
#
_entry.id   AF-A0A2G9Q0X2-F1
#
_cell.length_a   1.000
_cell.length_b   1.000
_cell.length_c   1.000
_cell.angle_alpha   90.00
_cell.angle_beta   90.00
_cell.angle_gamma   90.00
#
_symmetry.space_group_name_H-M   'P 1'
#
loop_
_entity.id
_entity.type
_entity.pdbx_description
1 polymer ?
#
loop_
_entity_poly.entity_id
_entity_poly.type
_entity_poly.pdbx_seq_one_letter_code
_entity_poly.pdbx_strand_id
1 'polypeptide(L)' 'MLDMGFEPQIRKIVEQIRPDRQTLMWSATWPREVRQLAEDFLKDYVHINIGALELSANHNILQIVDVCNDGEKDD' A
#
# COMPACT_ATOMS: atom_id res chain seq x y z
N MET A 1 -1.55 7.26 -0.22
CA MET A 1 -2.24 8.04 0.83
C MET A 1 -1.24 8.57 1.84
N LEU A 2 -0.42 7.69 2.43
CA LEU A 2 0.64 8.10 3.36
C LEU A 2 1.81 8.78 2.64
N ASP A 3 2.22 8.26 1.48
CA ASP A 3 3.22 8.90 0.62
C ASP A 3 2.80 10.28 0.08
N MET A 4 1.50 10.58 0.15
CA MET A 4 0.94 11.89 -0.22
C MET A 4 0.89 12.87 0.97
N GLY A 5 1.38 12.45 2.14
CA GLY A 5 1.44 13.28 3.35
C GLY A 5 0.13 13.38 4.13
N PHE A 6 -0.84 12.48 3.92
CA PHE A 6 -2.15 12.52 4.62
C PHE A 6 -2.14 12.00 6.06
N GLU A 7 -1.00 11.54 6.57
CA GLU A 7 -0.88 10.97 7.91
C GLU A 7 -1.45 11.89 9.02
N PRO A 8 -1.12 13.21 9.07
CA PRO A 8 -1.65 14.08 10.12
C PRO A 8 -3.18 14.19 10.09
N GLN A 9 -3.79 14.14 8.90
CA GLN A 9 -5.23 14.20 8.72
C GLN A 9 -5.89 12.89 9.18
N ILE A 10 -5.30 11.73 8.84
CA ILE A 10 -5.78 10.43 9.30
C ILE A 10 -5.76 10.37 10.83
N ARG A 11 -4.66 10.80 11.46
CA ARG A 11 -4.54 10.79 12.93
C ARG A 11 -5.63 11.65 13.58
N LYS A 12 -5.86 12.86 13.08
CA LYS A 12 -6.95 13.74 13.54
C LYS A 12 -8.32 13.07 13.43
N ILE A 13 -8.60 12.37 12.32
CA ILE A 13 -9.88 11.66 12.14
C ILE A 13 -10.00 10.53 13.16
N VAL A 14 -8.96 9.72 13.32
CA VAL A 14 -8.97 8.55 14.22
C VAL A 14 -9.11 8.96 15.69
N GLU A 15 -8.54 10.10 16.09
CA GLU A 15 -8.68 10.67 17.44
C GLU A 15 -10.11 11.10 17.77
N GLN A 16 -10.94 11.40 16.77
CA GLN A 16 -12.35 11.76 16.95
C GLN A 16 -13.27 10.53 17.02
N ILE A 17 -12.75 9.32 16.83
CA ILE A 17 -13.53 8.07 16.87
C ILE A 17 -13.41 7.43 18.26
N ARG A 18 -14.52 6.91 18.78
CA ARG A 18 -14.56 6.16 20.05
C ARG A 18 -13.50 5.03 20.05
N PRO A 19 -12.84 4.75 21.18
CA PRO A 19 -11.80 3.73 21.25
C PRO A 19 -12.29 2.28 21.07
N ASP A 20 -13.58 1.99 21.25
CA ASP A 20 -14.15 0.64 21.12
C ASP A 20 -14.46 0.23 19.66
N ARG A 21 -13.54 0.51 18.76
CA ARG A 21 -13.72 0.27 17.33
C ARG A 21 -13.00 -0.98 16.86
N GLN A 22 -13.55 -1.60 15.83
CA GLN A 22 -12.77 -2.50 14.98
C GLN A 22 -12.12 -1.67 13.88
N THR A 23 -10.82 -1.85 13.67
CA THR A 23 -10.07 -1.14 12.62
C THR A 23 -9.46 -2.16 11.68
N LEU A 24 -9.63 -1.92 10.38
CA LEU A 24 -9.04 -2.72 9.32
C LEU A 24 -8.17 -1.78 8.48
N MET A 25 -6.98 -2.26 8.13
CA MET A 25 -6.01 -1.52 7.34
C MET A 25 -5.59 -2.37 6.15
N TRP A 26 -5.59 -1.76 4.96
CA TRP A 26 -5.15 -2.40 3.72
C TRP A 26 -3.96 -1.62 3.15
N SER A 27 -2.94 -2.36 2.73
CA SER A 27 -1.79 -1.80 2.04
C SER A 27 -1.29 -2.78 0.99
N ALA A 28 -0.88 -2.25 -0.17
CA ALA A 28 -0.23 -3.03 -1.22
C ALA A 28 1.28 -3.24 -0.93
N THR A 29 1.87 -2.38 -0.10
CA THR A 29 3.28 -2.43 0.28
C THR A 29 3.44 -2.56 1.79
N TRP A 30 4.59 -3.04 2.25
CA TRP A 30 4.85 -3.24 3.70
C TRP A 30 6.20 -2.66 4.19
N PRO A 31 6.49 -1.37 3.90
CA PRO A 31 7.67 -0.68 4.41
C PRO A 31 7.51 -0.36 5.91
N ARG A 32 8.58 0.14 6.54
CA ARG A 32 8.64 0.38 8.00
C ARG A 32 7.59 1.37 8.48
N GLU A 33 7.31 2.39 7.69
CA GLU A 33 6.38 3.48 7.98
C GLU A 33 4.94 2.95 8.06
N VAL A 34 4.56 2.06 7.12
CA VAL A 34 3.25 1.40 7.12
C VAL A 34 3.09 0.47 8.32
N ARG A 35 4.18 -0.21 8.75
CA ARG A 35 4.16 -1.04 9.96
C ARG A 35 3.92 -0.22 11.22
N GLN A 36 4.62 0.91 11.35
CA GLN A 36 4.41 1.84 12.47
C GLN A 36 2.97 2.34 12.53
N LEU A 37 2.35 2.62 11.39
CA LEU A 37 0.95 3.05 11.37
C LEU A 37 -0.02 1.93 11.73
N ALA A 38 0.27 0.69 11.35
CA ALA A 38 -0.51 -0.46 11.79
C ALA A 38 -0.41 -0.65 13.31
N GLU A 39 0.77 -0.48 13.90
CA GLU A 39 0.98 -0.53 15.36
C GLU A 39 0.25 0.61 16.09
N ASP A 40 0.17 1.80 15.49
CA ASP A 40 -0.51 2.96 16.09
C ASP A 40 -2.04 2.86 16.01
N PHE A 41 -2.59 2.36 14.91
CA PHE A 41 -4.03 2.38 14.64
C PHE A 41 -4.77 1.10 14.95
N LEU A 42 -4.08 -0.04 15.00
CA LEU A 42 -4.68 -1.34 15.25
C LEU A 42 -4.29 -1.86 16.64
N LYS A 43 -5.20 -2.63 17.25
CA LYS A 43 -4.96 -3.31 18.53
C LYS A 43 -5.06 -4.81 18.35
N ASP A 44 -4.06 -5.55 18.84
CA ASP A 44 -4.01 -7.03 18.80
C ASP A 44 -4.36 -7.62 17.41
N TYR A 45 -3.78 -7.03 16.36
CA TYR A 45 -4.18 -7.32 14.98
C TYR A 45 -3.52 -8.57 14.40
N VAL A 46 -4.19 -9.16 13.41
CA VAL A 46 -3.64 -10.24 12.58
C VAL A 46 -3.18 -9.64 11.25
N HIS A 47 -1.92 -9.88 10.90
CA HIS A 47 -1.40 -9.53 9.59
C HIS A 47 -1.65 -10.67 8.60
N ILE A 48 -2.40 -10.40 7.53
CA ILE A 48 -2.65 -11.35 6.45
C ILE A 48 -1.98 -10.81 5.20
N ASN A 49 -1.04 -11.58 4.65
CA ASN A 49 -0.38 -11.29 3.39
C ASN A 49 -0.85 -12.29 2.32
N ILE A 50 -1.22 -11.78 1.14
CA ILE A 50 -1.60 -12.60 -0.01
C ILE A 50 -0.58 -12.32 -1.12
N GLY A 51 0.17 -13.35 -1.50
CA GLY A 51 1.21 -13.25 -2.53
C GLY A 51 2.61 -13.03 -1.96
N ALA A 52 3.49 -12.43 -2.78
CA ALA A 52 4.86 -12.12 -2.40
C ALA A 52 4.99 -10.63 -2.03
N LEU A 53 5.88 -10.34 -1.06
CA LEU A 53 6.22 -8.96 -0.69
C LEU A 53 7.08 -8.25 -1.73
N GLU A 54 7.79 -9.02 -2.55
CA GLU A 54 8.59 -8.48 -3.65
C GLU A 54 7.69 -8.27 -4.87
N LEU A 55 7.69 -7.02 -5.35
CA LEU A 55 7.07 -6.66 -6.62
C LEU A 55 7.82 -7.37 -7.75
N SER A 56 7.18 -8.37 -8.32
CA SER A 56 7.63 -9.04 -9.55
C SER A 56 6.52 -8.99 -10.58
N ALA A 57 6.89 -8.77 -11.83
CA ALA A 57 5.96 -8.95 -12.93
C ALA A 57 5.57 -10.42 -13.00
N ASN A 58 4.27 -10.70 -13.20
CA ASN A 58 3.77 -12.07 -13.20
C ASN A 58 4.42 -12.87 -14.33
N HIS A 59 5.12 -13.95 -13.97
CA HIS A 59 5.80 -14.84 -14.93
C HIS A 59 4.84 -15.58 -15.87
N ASN A 60 3.56 -15.70 -15.52
CA ASN A 60 2.52 -16.31 -16.36
C ASN A 60 1.94 -15.34 -17.40
N ILE A 61 2.35 -14.07 -17.40
CA ILE A 61 1.94 -13.07 -18.39
C ILE A 61 3.07 -12.91 -19.41
N LEU A 62 2.76 -13.12 -20.68
CA LEU A 62 3.70 -12.83 -21.77
C LEU A 62 3.98 -11.32 -21.80
N GLN A 63 5.25 -10.96 -21.61
CA GLN A 63 5.71 -9.57 -21.66
C GLN A 63 6.53 -9.37 -22.93
N ILE A 64 6.04 -8.51 -23.82
CA ILE A 64 6.74 -8.12 -25.06
C ILE A 64 7.22 -6.69 -24.87
N VAL A 65 8.50 -6.44 -25.17
CA VAL A 65 9.12 -5.11 -25.06
C VAL A 65 9.70 -4.78 -26.43
N ASP A 66 9.13 -3.77 -27.08
CA ASP A 66 9.67 -3.18 -28.29
C ASP A 66 10.38 -1.86 -27.96
N VAL A 67 11.66 -1.77 -28.32
CA VAL A 67 12.46 -0.56 -28.11
C VAL A 67 12.48 0.23 -29.40
N CYS A 68 11.87 1.41 -29.40
CA CYS A 68 11.79 2.29 -30.56
C CYS A 68 12.23 3.72 -30.21
N ASN A 69 12.59 4.50 -31.24
CA ASN A 69 12.84 5.93 -31.06
C ASN A 69 11.53 6.69 -30.84
N ASP A 70 11.59 7.87 -30.26
CA ASP A 70 10.38 8.61 -29.83
C ASP A 70 9.39 8.91 -30.97
N GLY A 71 9.88 9.03 -32.22
CA GLY A 71 9.03 9.23 -33.42
C GLY A 71 8.49 7.94 -34.04
N GLU A 72 8.83 6.77 -33.49
CA GLU A 72 8.43 5.43 -33.96
C GLU A 72 7.50 4.74 -32.95
N LYS A 73 7.06 5.45 -31.89
CA LYS A 73 6.01 4.95 -31.00
C LYS A 73 4.67 5.04 -31.71
N ASP A 74 3.95 3.93 -31.79
CA ASP A 74 2.55 3.93 -32.19
C ASP A 74 1.73 4.72 -31.15
N ASP A 75 0.78 5.56 -31.61
CA ASP A 75 -0.16 6.32 -30.74
C ASP A 75 -1.07 5.41 -29.89
#